data_AF-A0A7Y4VQ62-F1
#
_entry.id   AF-A0A7Y4VQ62-F1
#
_cell.length_a   1.000
_cell.length_b   1.000
_cell.length_c   1.000
_cell.angle_alpha   90.00
_cell.angle_beta   90.00
_cell.angle_gamma   90.00
#
_symmetry.space_group_name_H-M   'P 1'
#
loop_
_entity.id
_entity.type
_entity.pdbx_description
1 polymer ?
#
loop_
_entity_poly.entity_id
_entity_poly.type
_entity_poly.pdbx_seq_one_letter_code
_entity_poly.pdbx_strand_id
1 'polypeptide(L)'
;MKARGTTGGESTPTVSSSRVADARVAHGPGLNGQSADRLRADDGLRLHNEALTRKLDGVFAEHFAVARRCALSVRLHHVAKRLFDIAFLMVGAVIALPLIVMGGAATLLDTGRTVFYVQSRRVRFGRLARIYKMRTLVMGADKKLDRLVSVKHHGKFLNVDKRDCRYTRVGRWLERLWIVELPQLLNIARGEMSVVGNRPIPDYVINALGPTAEVIERFASPQGLTGYVQCIGRDDVTDEERILLEYHYSDVYDRGRVFFEDVKIIICTVAAYFGKTITVGHFLGGDYRLRYRTFFANMTPASPNGAPTRWARNERAACPTCVTNNECEDRVGLDGSLRCPRCGTQYDLRDAIVDLFPRGLSADDTPFVDYYEKDYLGENPQMHLEDTEWKVRELLPLLPKANGHSPAVLDIGCGAGELLARVGEALNTDDRTAVDCSRSILEFARTRHADADHYRVDAAHLPFRTGSFDLTMLIDVIEHQAHPDRVLREIARVSQHLLIRTPLENCGYERLRRKRRDLFRESCGHVVHFDLASVRRMLESNGFQVREESVRHIDWSHWRRVLTDGNVPGHGRLTALARAILRFALPKSIYRRLFVMNYNALCESTVCGEAASSGKAVVE
;
A
#
# COMPACT_ATOMS: atom_id res chain seq x y z
N MET A 1 68.47 -7.13 20.49
CA MET A 1 69.67 -7.60 19.75
C MET A 1 69.34 -7.44 18.27
N LYS A 2 69.82 -6.36 17.61
CA LYS A 2 70.91 -6.37 16.61
C LYS A 2 70.73 -7.47 15.54
N ALA A 3 70.72 -7.22 14.22
CA ALA A 3 70.96 -6.05 13.39
C ALA A 3 70.61 -6.38 11.91
N ARG A 4 70.24 -5.34 11.13
CA ARG A 4 70.64 -4.95 9.74
C ARG A 4 71.05 -6.06 8.75
N GLY A 5 70.71 -6.07 7.46
CA GLY A 5 70.15 -5.06 6.55
C GLY A 5 70.68 -5.29 5.11
N THR A 6 69.89 -4.91 4.09
CA THR A 6 70.22 -4.51 2.68
C THR A 6 70.95 -5.53 1.78
N THR A 7 70.66 -5.77 0.49
CA THR A 7 70.43 -4.93 -0.73
C THR A 7 69.71 -5.83 -1.79
N GLY A 8 68.76 -5.41 -2.62
CA GLY A 8 68.89 -4.53 -3.79
C GLY A 8 69.08 -5.33 -5.11
N GLY A 9 68.19 -5.17 -6.11
CA GLY A 9 68.47 -5.55 -7.51
C GLY A 9 67.30 -6.16 -8.32
N GLU A 10 66.69 -5.38 -9.20
CA GLU A 10 65.74 -5.77 -10.25
C GLU A 10 66.39 -6.59 -11.38
N SER A 11 65.64 -7.49 -12.02
CA SER A 11 65.51 -7.63 -13.49
C SER A 11 64.72 -8.89 -13.92
N THR A 12 63.63 -8.68 -14.66
CA THR A 12 62.99 -9.63 -15.58
C THR A 12 63.85 -9.84 -16.84
N PRO A 13 63.48 -10.68 -17.84
CA PRO A 13 62.79 -11.99 -17.87
C PRO A 13 63.62 -13.02 -18.70
N THR A 14 63.16 -14.27 -18.87
CA THR A 14 63.12 -14.95 -20.20
C THR A 14 62.60 -16.39 -20.11
N VAL A 15 61.84 -16.73 -21.15
CA VAL A 15 61.24 -18.03 -21.46
C VAL A 15 62.30 -18.97 -22.05
N SER A 16 62.31 -20.24 -21.67
CA SER A 16 62.67 -21.30 -22.62
C SER A 16 62.03 -22.64 -22.28
N SER A 17 61.53 -23.25 -23.33
CA SER A 17 60.83 -24.52 -23.45
C SER A 17 61.69 -25.75 -23.15
N SER A 18 61.06 -26.83 -22.68
CA SER A 18 61.33 -28.18 -23.20
C SER A 18 60.23 -29.18 -22.84
N ARG A 19 59.51 -29.61 -23.88
CA ARG A 19 59.12 -30.98 -24.28
C ARG A 19 58.75 -32.00 -23.18
N VAL A 20 57.49 -32.45 -23.22
CA VAL A 20 57.17 -33.89 -23.12
C VAL A 20 56.17 -34.25 -24.21
N ALA A 21 56.44 -35.40 -24.84
CA ALA A 21 55.95 -35.87 -26.13
C ALA A 21 54.49 -36.35 -26.13
N ASP A 22 53.93 -36.25 -27.34
CA ASP A 22 52.63 -36.72 -27.82
C ASP A 22 52.32 -38.19 -27.49
N ALA A 23 51.12 -38.44 -26.96
CA ALA A 23 50.35 -39.66 -27.21
C ALA A 23 48.95 -39.25 -27.68
N ARG A 24 48.76 -39.28 -29.01
CA ARG A 24 47.51 -38.92 -29.68
C ARG A 24 46.45 -40.00 -29.46
N VAL A 25 45.40 -39.67 -28.71
CA VAL A 25 44.08 -40.31 -28.84
C VAL A 25 43.19 -39.30 -29.56
N ALA A 26 42.70 -39.70 -30.73
CA ALA A 26 41.88 -38.87 -31.59
C ALA A 26 40.51 -38.58 -30.94
N HIS A 27 40.30 -37.33 -30.52
CA HIS A 27 38.98 -36.78 -30.25
C HIS A 27 38.67 -35.72 -31.31
N GLY A 28 37.54 -35.89 -32.00
CA GLY A 28 37.06 -34.97 -33.04
C GLY A 28 36.81 -33.55 -32.52
N PRO A 29 36.78 -32.54 -33.41
CA PRO A 29 36.67 -31.15 -33.02
C PRO A 29 35.22 -30.79 -32.68
N GLY A 30 35.05 -30.15 -31.52
CA GLY A 30 33.84 -29.43 -31.16
C GLY A 30 33.03 -30.13 -30.07
N LEU A 31 33.08 -29.58 -28.85
CA LEU A 31 32.00 -29.58 -27.83
C LEU A 31 32.44 -28.91 -26.50
N ASN A 32 33.74 -28.64 -26.29
CA ASN A 32 34.24 -28.06 -25.01
C ASN A 32 34.00 -26.54 -24.83
N GLY A 33 33.71 -25.78 -25.89
CA GLY A 33 33.41 -24.34 -25.76
C GLY A 33 32.00 -24.03 -25.25
N GLN A 34 31.02 -24.87 -25.61
CA GLN A 34 29.60 -24.64 -25.25
C GLN A 34 29.30 -24.94 -23.78
N SER A 35 30.09 -25.77 -23.11
CA SER A 35 29.89 -26.11 -21.69
C SER A 35 30.40 -24.99 -20.77
N ALA A 36 31.57 -24.41 -21.07
CA ALA A 36 32.13 -23.30 -20.31
C ALA A 36 31.29 -22.01 -20.41
N ASP A 37 30.79 -21.70 -21.62
CA ASP A 37 29.92 -20.54 -21.82
C ASP A 37 28.53 -20.71 -21.18
N ARG A 38 27.99 -21.94 -21.15
CA ARG A 38 26.75 -22.23 -20.42
C ARG A 38 26.92 -22.13 -18.91
N LEU A 39 28.05 -22.60 -18.37
CA LEU A 39 28.35 -22.48 -16.93
C LEU A 39 28.49 -21.00 -16.53
N ARG A 40 29.21 -20.19 -17.33
CA ARG A 40 29.31 -18.74 -17.12
C ARG A 40 27.97 -18.01 -17.22
N ALA A 41 27.09 -18.42 -18.14
CA ALA A 41 25.74 -17.88 -18.25
C ALA A 41 24.84 -18.26 -17.07
N ASP A 42 24.90 -19.51 -16.60
CA ASP A 42 24.16 -19.98 -15.42
C ASP A 42 24.66 -19.26 -14.15
N ASP A 43 25.97 -19.01 -14.00
CA ASP A 43 26.55 -18.24 -12.90
C ASP A 43 26.16 -16.75 -12.95
N GLY A 44 26.16 -16.13 -14.13
CA GLY A 44 25.70 -14.75 -14.32
C GLY A 44 24.23 -14.54 -13.96
N LEU A 45 23.36 -15.48 -14.36
CA LEU A 45 21.95 -15.47 -14.00
C LEU A 45 21.74 -15.64 -12.49
N ARG A 46 22.56 -16.49 -11.84
CA ARG A 46 22.52 -16.69 -10.39
C ARG A 46 22.88 -15.41 -9.64
N LEU A 47 23.97 -14.74 -10.02
CA LEU A 47 24.41 -13.48 -9.42
C LEU A 47 23.38 -12.37 -9.63
N HIS A 48 22.77 -12.29 -10.81
CA HIS A 48 21.68 -11.34 -11.09
C HIS A 48 20.48 -11.57 -10.17
N ASN A 49 20.03 -12.82 -10.01
CA ASN A 49 18.93 -13.17 -9.12
C ASN A 49 19.26 -12.87 -7.65
N GLU A 50 20.49 -13.15 -7.20
CA GLU A 50 20.94 -12.84 -5.83
C GLU A 50 20.96 -11.32 -5.55
N ALA A 51 21.33 -10.50 -6.54
CA ALA A 51 21.27 -9.03 -6.42
C ALA A 51 19.82 -8.53 -6.37
N LEU A 52 18.94 -9.09 -7.20
CA LEU A 52 17.52 -8.80 -7.26
C LEU A 52 16.82 -9.12 -5.93
N THR A 53 17.11 -10.29 -5.36
CA THR A 53 16.60 -10.72 -4.05
C THR A 53 17.04 -9.77 -2.93
N ARG A 54 18.30 -9.35 -2.91
CA ARG A 54 18.82 -8.38 -1.92
C ARG A 54 18.13 -7.02 -2.01
N LYS A 55 17.86 -6.53 -3.23
CA LYS A 55 17.12 -5.29 -3.44
C LYS A 55 15.71 -5.38 -2.86
N LEU A 56 15.00 -6.48 -3.13
CA LEU A 56 13.68 -6.72 -2.57
C LEU A 56 13.70 -6.84 -1.04
N ASP A 57 14.72 -7.48 -0.46
CA ASP A 57 14.86 -7.56 1.01
C ASP A 57 14.85 -6.17 1.66
N GLY A 58 15.55 -5.19 1.05
CA GLY A 58 15.53 -3.79 1.49
C GLY A 58 14.14 -3.16 1.44
N VAL A 59 13.44 -3.30 0.31
CA VAL A 59 12.07 -2.77 0.13
C VAL A 59 11.11 -3.37 1.16
N PHE A 60 11.13 -4.69 1.35
CA PHE A 60 10.29 -5.36 2.35
C PHE A 60 10.67 -4.96 3.78
N ALA A 61 11.96 -4.78 4.06
CA ALA A 61 12.43 -4.38 5.38
C ALA A 61 11.96 -2.97 5.75
N GLU A 62 12.06 -2.03 4.83
CA GLU A 62 11.59 -0.65 4.96
C GLU A 62 10.06 -0.59 5.10
N HIS A 63 9.34 -1.21 4.16
CA HIS A 63 7.87 -1.20 4.12
C HIS A 63 7.24 -1.83 5.36
N PHE A 64 7.82 -2.92 5.88
CA PHE A 64 7.34 -3.60 7.09
C PHE A 64 8.18 -3.33 8.34
N ALA A 65 8.96 -2.24 8.39
CA ALA A 65 9.74 -1.87 9.56
C ALA A 65 8.84 -1.55 10.76
N VAL A 66 7.73 -0.84 10.50
CA VAL A 66 6.82 -0.36 11.55
C VAL A 66 5.73 -1.37 11.90
N ALA A 67 5.23 -2.12 10.90
CA ALA A 67 4.18 -3.15 11.08
C ALA A 67 4.55 -4.25 12.11
N ARG A 68 5.85 -4.47 12.35
CA ARG A 68 6.33 -5.47 13.33
C ARG A 68 6.11 -5.07 14.80
N ARG A 69 5.71 -3.82 15.11
CA ARG A 69 5.70 -3.29 16.48
C ARG A 69 4.35 -3.30 17.22
N CYS A 70 3.20 -3.65 16.61
CA CYS A 70 1.89 -3.32 17.22
C CYS A 70 1.01 -4.47 17.80
N ALA A 71 0.50 -4.19 19.02
CA ALA A 71 -0.74 -4.58 19.74
C ALA A 71 -1.15 -6.06 20.04
N LEU A 72 -1.61 -6.28 21.29
CA LEU A 72 -2.09 -7.55 21.87
C LEU A 72 -3.33 -8.15 21.16
N SER A 73 -4.24 -7.33 20.62
CA SER A 73 -5.43 -7.78 19.89
C SER A 73 -5.11 -8.30 18.48
N VAL A 74 -4.04 -7.80 17.87
CA VAL A 74 -3.48 -8.32 16.61
C VAL A 74 -2.94 -9.74 16.83
N ARG A 75 -2.36 -10.00 18.00
CA ARG A 75 -1.86 -11.33 18.38
C ARG A 75 -2.98 -12.36 18.55
N LEU A 76 -4.14 -11.99 19.11
CA LEU A 76 -5.18 -12.98 19.42
C LEU A 76 -5.82 -13.58 18.16
N HIS A 77 -6.16 -12.76 17.17
CA HIS A 77 -6.74 -13.27 15.93
C HIS A 77 -5.70 -14.03 15.07
N HIS A 78 -4.41 -13.65 15.13
CA HIS A 78 -3.34 -14.44 14.53
C HIS A 78 -3.21 -15.84 15.16
N VAL A 79 -3.33 -15.93 16.48
CA VAL A 79 -3.35 -17.22 17.20
C VAL A 79 -4.58 -18.03 16.79
N ALA A 80 -5.77 -17.42 16.76
CA ALA A 80 -6.99 -18.09 16.32
C ALA A 80 -6.87 -18.59 14.87
N LYS A 81 -6.33 -17.78 13.98
CA LYS A 81 -6.02 -18.14 12.59
C LYS A 81 -5.07 -19.34 12.52
N ARG A 82 -4.03 -19.34 13.34
CA ARG A 82 -3.06 -20.44 13.38
C ARG A 82 -3.66 -21.73 13.91
N LEU A 83 -4.49 -21.66 14.94
CA LEU A 83 -5.22 -22.82 15.46
C LEU A 83 -6.18 -23.38 14.41
N PHE A 84 -6.88 -22.50 13.68
CA PHE A 84 -7.71 -22.89 12.55
C PHE A 84 -6.91 -23.62 11.47
N ASP A 85 -5.73 -23.09 11.09
CA ASP A 85 -4.86 -23.73 10.09
C ASP A 85 -4.40 -25.12 10.54
N ILE A 86 -4.03 -25.29 11.81
CA ILE A 86 -3.60 -26.58 12.36
C ILE A 86 -4.78 -27.56 12.39
N ALA A 87 -5.96 -27.13 12.84
CA ALA A 87 -7.15 -27.99 12.86
C ALA A 87 -7.52 -28.49 11.45
N PHE A 88 -7.51 -27.59 10.47
CA PHE A 88 -7.79 -27.94 9.08
C PHE A 88 -6.68 -28.84 8.49
N LEU A 89 -5.42 -28.58 8.82
CA LEU A 89 -4.29 -29.44 8.43
C LEU A 89 -4.47 -30.86 8.99
N MET A 90 -4.84 -31.03 10.25
CA MET A 90 -5.00 -32.35 10.87
C MET A 90 -6.09 -33.17 10.17
N VAL A 91 -7.22 -32.55 9.85
CA VAL A 91 -8.31 -33.22 9.11
C VAL A 91 -7.91 -33.49 7.66
N GLY A 92 -7.32 -32.49 6.99
CA GLY A 92 -6.92 -32.59 5.59
C GLY A 92 -5.77 -33.58 5.37
N ALA A 93 -4.84 -33.72 6.32
CA ALA A 93 -3.69 -34.61 6.20
C ALA A 93 -4.09 -36.09 6.10
N VAL A 94 -5.17 -36.50 6.76
CA VAL A 94 -5.69 -37.90 6.69
C VAL A 94 -6.01 -38.29 5.25
N ILE A 95 -6.60 -37.37 4.48
CA ILE A 95 -6.97 -37.60 3.07
C ILE A 95 -5.79 -37.27 2.14
N ALA A 96 -5.07 -36.20 2.42
CA ALA A 96 -4.01 -35.72 1.54
C ALA A 96 -2.79 -36.64 1.52
N LEU A 97 -2.43 -37.27 2.65
CA LEU A 97 -1.22 -38.08 2.73
C LEU A 97 -1.29 -39.32 1.80
N PRO A 98 -2.36 -40.14 1.79
CA PRO A 98 -2.53 -41.20 0.79
C PRO A 98 -2.46 -40.68 -0.66
N LEU A 99 -3.10 -39.54 -0.95
CA LEU A 99 -3.10 -38.96 -2.30
C LEU A 99 -1.71 -38.48 -2.74
N ILE A 100 -0.92 -37.89 -1.84
CA ILE A 100 0.47 -37.49 -2.10
C ILE A 100 1.32 -38.74 -2.39
N VAL A 101 1.17 -39.81 -1.60
CA VAL A 101 1.92 -41.07 -1.81
C VAL A 101 1.56 -41.70 -3.15
N MET A 102 0.26 -41.84 -3.47
CA MET A 102 -0.19 -42.41 -4.74
C MET A 102 0.25 -41.55 -5.94
N GLY A 103 0.06 -40.22 -5.86
CA GLY A 103 0.52 -39.31 -6.90
C GLY A 103 2.03 -39.33 -7.07
N GLY A 104 2.76 -39.54 -5.97
CA GLY A 104 4.21 -39.63 -5.96
C GLY A 104 4.72 -40.90 -6.62
N ALA A 105 4.13 -42.04 -6.29
CA ALA A 105 4.39 -43.31 -6.95
C ALA A 105 4.08 -43.23 -8.45
N ALA A 106 2.94 -42.66 -8.84
CA ALA A 106 2.56 -42.48 -10.24
C ALA A 106 3.58 -41.59 -10.99
N THR A 107 4.03 -40.50 -10.38
CA THR A 107 5.06 -39.62 -10.97
C THR A 107 6.40 -40.33 -11.13
N LEU A 108 6.79 -41.12 -10.12
CA LEU A 108 8.03 -41.89 -10.14
C LEU A 108 7.99 -42.98 -11.22
N LEU A 109 6.86 -43.65 -11.42
CA LEU A 109 6.68 -44.66 -12.47
C LEU A 109 6.65 -44.04 -13.88
N ASP A 110 6.04 -42.86 -14.06
CA ASP A 110 5.95 -42.18 -15.36
C ASP A 110 7.29 -41.58 -15.80
N THR A 111 8.08 -41.06 -14.86
CA THR A 111 9.28 -40.27 -15.19
C THR A 111 10.60 -40.87 -14.71
N GLY A 112 10.58 -41.85 -13.81
CA GLY A 112 11.76 -42.47 -13.19
C GLY A 112 12.58 -41.53 -12.30
N ARG A 113 12.01 -40.39 -11.88
CA ARG A 113 12.77 -39.24 -11.35
C ARG A 113 12.09 -38.55 -10.16
N THR A 114 12.66 -37.44 -9.70
CA THR A 114 12.23 -36.66 -8.52
C THR A 114 10.74 -36.33 -8.53
N VAL A 115 10.03 -36.77 -7.49
CA VAL A 115 8.57 -36.59 -7.33
C VAL A 115 8.17 -35.14 -7.11
N PHE A 116 8.96 -34.39 -6.35
CA PHE A 116 8.62 -33.01 -5.99
C PHE A 116 9.35 -31.99 -6.86
N TYR A 117 8.64 -30.89 -7.12
CA TYR A 117 9.21 -29.63 -7.59
C TYR A 117 9.23 -28.65 -6.42
N VAL A 118 10.37 -27.98 -6.22
CA VAL A 118 10.57 -27.04 -5.11
C VAL A 118 10.96 -25.69 -5.68
N GLN A 119 10.24 -24.64 -5.26
CA GLN A 119 10.50 -23.27 -5.71
C GLN A 119 10.56 -22.32 -4.51
N SER A 120 11.58 -21.45 -4.48
CA SER A 120 11.64 -20.37 -3.50
C SER A 120 10.61 -19.28 -3.85
N ARG A 121 9.80 -18.89 -2.87
CA ARG A 121 8.79 -17.82 -3.03
C ARG A 121 8.74 -16.94 -1.79
N ARG A 122 8.32 -15.69 -1.98
CA ARG A 122 8.04 -14.76 -0.89
C ARG A 122 6.73 -15.14 -0.20
N VAL A 123 6.81 -15.14 1.12
CA VAL A 123 5.72 -15.31 2.07
C VAL A 123 5.67 -14.08 2.99
N ARG A 124 5.02 -14.19 4.15
CA ARG A 124 4.57 -13.08 4.97
C ARG A 124 5.76 -12.19 5.35
N PHE A 125 5.54 -10.88 5.29
CA PHE A 125 6.56 -9.85 5.49
C PHE A 125 7.79 -10.02 4.59
N GLY A 126 7.57 -10.57 3.39
CA GLY A 126 8.62 -10.79 2.41
C GLY A 126 9.59 -11.92 2.75
N ARG A 127 9.34 -12.78 3.73
CA ARG A 127 10.28 -13.89 4.03
C ARG A 127 10.34 -14.89 2.87
N LEU A 128 11.48 -15.51 2.63
CA LEU A 128 11.59 -16.58 1.63
C LEU A 128 11.21 -17.93 2.25
N ALA A 129 10.38 -18.69 1.54
CA ALA A 129 10.02 -20.05 1.89
C ALA A 129 10.12 -20.97 0.65
N ARG A 130 10.46 -22.24 0.90
CA ARG A 130 10.53 -23.27 -0.15
C ARG A 130 9.15 -23.91 -0.32
N ILE A 131 8.49 -23.63 -1.43
CA ILE A 131 7.16 -24.17 -1.73
C ILE A 131 7.29 -25.51 -2.44
N TYR A 132 6.61 -26.53 -1.91
CA TYR A 132 6.63 -27.90 -2.42
C TYR A 132 5.42 -28.16 -3.31
N LYS A 133 5.63 -28.74 -4.49
CA LYS A 133 4.56 -29.18 -5.41
C LYS A 133 4.86 -30.55 -5.97
N MET A 134 3.84 -31.27 -6.41
CA MET A 134 4.07 -32.46 -7.23
C MET A 134 4.65 -32.04 -8.58
N ARG A 135 5.62 -32.80 -9.08
CA ARG A 135 6.20 -32.53 -10.39
C ARG A 135 5.21 -32.90 -11.48
N THR A 136 4.77 -31.90 -12.23
CA THR A 136 3.87 -32.10 -13.39
C THR A 136 4.57 -31.92 -14.73
N LEU A 137 5.67 -31.15 -14.77
CA LEU A 137 6.42 -30.84 -15.98
C LEU A 137 7.65 -31.73 -16.16
N VAL A 138 8.05 -31.93 -17.43
CA VAL A 138 9.31 -32.59 -17.80
C VAL A 138 10.52 -31.83 -17.27
N MET A 139 11.63 -32.53 -17.02
CA MET A 139 12.87 -31.90 -16.55
C MET A 139 13.39 -30.83 -17.53
N GLY A 140 13.80 -29.69 -16.99
CA GLY A 140 14.29 -28.55 -17.79
C GLY A 140 13.18 -27.76 -18.51
N ALA A 141 11.90 -28.04 -18.24
CA ALA A 141 10.78 -27.21 -18.71
C ALA A 141 10.90 -25.75 -18.24
N ASP A 142 11.47 -25.57 -17.04
CA ASP A 142 11.72 -24.29 -16.36
C ASP A 142 12.69 -23.43 -17.18
N LYS A 143 13.79 -24.03 -17.69
CA LYS A 143 14.78 -23.36 -18.55
C LYS A 143 14.23 -23.00 -19.93
N LYS A 144 13.12 -23.61 -20.35
CA LYS A 144 12.41 -23.29 -21.60
C LYS A 144 11.31 -22.24 -21.41
N LEU A 145 10.95 -21.92 -20.16
CA LEU A 145 9.91 -20.95 -19.82
C LEU A 145 10.32 -19.53 -20.20
N ASP A 146 11.60 -19.18 -19.99
CA ASP A 146 12.18 -17.86 -20.30
C ASP A 146 12.16 -17.51 -21.80
N ARG A 147 12.08 -18.50 -22.70
CA ARG A 147 12.08 -18.27 -24.16
C ARG A 147 10.69 -18.23 -24.81
N LEU A 148 9.63 -18.71 -24.14
CA LEU A 148 8.33 -18.97 -24.78
C LEU A 148 7.13 -18.31 -24.10
N VAL A 149 7.19 -17.99 -22.81
CA VAL A 149 6.03 -17.40 -22.11
C VAL A 149 5.84 -15.91 -22.44
N SER A 150 6.86 -15.25 -22.98
CA SER A 150 6.78 -13.85 -23.43
C SER A 150 5.84 -13.61 -24.62
N VAL A 151 5.37 -14.66 -25.32
CA VAL A 151 4.68 -14.49 -26.62
C VAL A 151 3.17 -14.75 -26.57
N LYS A 152 2.61 -15.33 -25.49
CA LYS A 152 1.17 -15.69 -25.45
C LYS A 152 0.35 -15.17 -24.27
N HIS A 153 0.98 -14.73 -23.19
CA HIS A 153 0.27 -14.15 -22.04
C HIS A 153 0.75 -12.72 -21.82
N HIS A 154 -0.15 -11.74 -21.98
CA HIS A 154 0.15 -10.32 -21.74
C HIS A 154 0.27 -9.95 -20.25
N GLY A 155 0.14 -10.93 -19.34
CA GLY A 155 0.23 -10.72 -17.88
C GLY A 155 1.63 -11.04 -17.32
N LYS A 156 2.04 -10.28 -16.31
CA LYS A 156 3.28 -10.40 -15.54
C LYS A 156 3.25 -11.61 -14.60
N PHE A 157 2.07 -12.13 -14.28
CA PHE A 157 1.91 -13.44 -13.64
C PHE A 157 2.09 -14.58 -14.66
N LEU A 158 3.33 -15.03 -14.85
CA LEU A 158 3.67 -16.12 -15.77
C LEU A 158 2.93 -17.42 -15.40
N ASN A 159 2.03 -17.86 -16.27
CA ASN A 159 1.28 -19.12 -16.15
C ASN A 159 1.62 -20.07 -17.31
N VAL A 160 1.78 -21.35 -16.99
CA VAL A 160 1.85 -22.41 -18.01
C VAL A 160 0.44 -22.82 -18.40
N ASP A 161 0.16 -22.84 -19.71
CA ASP A 161 -1.11 -23.34 -20.27
C ASP A 161 -1.30 -24.82 -19.91
N LYS A 162 -2.50 -25.20 -19.47
CA LYS A 162 -2.86 -26.59 -19.13
C LYS A 162 -2.70 -27.56 -20.32
N ARG A 163 -2.68 -27.06 -21.56
CA ARG A 163 -2.47 -27.82 -22.81
C ARG A 163 -1.01 -27.89 -23.25
N ASP A 164 -0.10 -27.28 -22.50
CA ASP A 164 1.32 -27.22 -22.85
C ASP A 164 1.92 -28.63 -22.96
N CYS A 165 2.72 -28.85 -24.01
CA CYS A 165 3.35 -30.14 -24.30
C CYS A 165 4.41 -30.55 -23.26
N ARG A 166 4.84 -29.62 -22.39
CA ARG A 166 5.79 -29.87 -21.29
C ARG A 166 5.17 -30.63 -20.12
N TYR A 167 3.85 -30.75 -20.05
CA TYR A 167 3.21 -31.59 -19.04
C TYR A 167 3.43 -33.08 -19.32
N THR A 168 3.78 -33.82 -18.27
CA THR A 168 3.84 -35.28 -18.28
C THR A 168 2.43 -35.89 -18.36
N ARG A 169 2.33 -37.18 -18.70
CA ARG A 169 1.02 -37.86 -18.81
C ARG A 169 0.34 -37.90 -17.45
N VAL A 170 1.07 -38.30 -16.40
CA VAL A 170 0.58 -38.29 -15.02
C VAL A 170 0.40 -36.86 -14.52
N GLY A 171 1.31 -35.94 -14.85
CA GLY A 171 1.23 -34.55 -14.43
C GLY A 171 -0.08 -33.84 -14.82
N ARG A 172 -0.61 -34.14 -16.02
CA ARG A 172 -1.92 -33.60 -16.43
C ARG A 172 -3.08 -34.08 -15.56
N TRP A 173 -3.04 -35.33 -15.10
CA TRP A 173 -4.05 -35.87 -14.19
C TRP A 173 -3.91 -35.30 -12.79
N LEU A 174 -2.68 -35.19 -12.27
CA LEU A 174 -2.43 -34.57 -10.96
C LEU A 174 -2.93 -33.13 -10.92
N GLU A 175 -2.69 -32.34 -11.98
CA GLU A 175 -3.16 -30.95 -12.08
C GLU A 175 -4.69 -30.89 -12.14
N ARG A 176 -5.33 -31.75 -12.93
CA ARG A 176 -6.80 -31.85 -13.03
C ARG A 176 -7.46 -32.21 -11.70
N LEU A 177 -6.83 -33.08 -10.91
CA LEU A 177 -7.33 -33.53 -9.61
C LEU A 177 -6.88 -32.63 -8.44
N TRP A 178 -6.18 -31.52 -8.71
CA TRP A 178 -5.67 -30.59 -7.69
C TRP A 178 -4.69 -31.21 -6.68
N ILE A 179 -4.17 -32.42 -6.96
CA ILE A 179 -3.23 -33.15 -6.09
C ILE A 179 -1.86 -32.44 -6.04
N VAL A 180 -1.56 -31.62 -7.05
CA VAL A 180 -0.26 -30.93 -7.23
C VAL A 180 0.12 -30.05 -6.05
N GLU A 181 -0.87 -29.42 -5.41
CA GLU A 181 -0.62 -28.44 -4.35
C GLU A 181 -0.67 -29.05 -2.94
N LEU A 182 -1.08 -30.32 -2.79
CA LEU A 182 -1.16 -31.00 -1.49
C LEU A 182 0.18 -31.05 -0.71
N PRO A 183 1.37 -31.17 -1.33
CA PRO A 183 2.64 -31.11 -0.57
C PRO A 183 2.85 -29.79 0.19
N GLN A 184 2.14 -28.71 -0.17
CA GLN A 184 2.19 -27.43 0.54
C GLN A 184 1.58 -27.49 1.94
N LEU A 185 0.84 -28.56 2.29
CA LEU A 185 0.42 -28.82 3.67
C LEU A 185 1.60 -28.88 4.64
N LEU A 186 2.80 -29.27 4.18
CA LEU A 186 4.03 -29.20 4.96
C LEU A 186 4.46 -27.75 5.26
N ASN A 187 4.23 -26.81 4.35
CA ASN A 187 4.50 -25.39 4.58
C ASN A 187 3.53 -24.80 5.61
N ILE A 188 2.26 -25.25 5.58
CA ILE A 188 1.27 -24.90 6.60
C ILE A 188 1.71 -25.45 7.96
N ALA A 189 2.12 -26.72 8.02
CA ALA A 189 2.63 -27.33 9.25
C ALA A 189 3.81 -26.55 9.85
N ARG A 190 4.76 -26.11 9.02
CA ARG A 190 5.93 -25.30 9.41
C ARG A 190 5.61 -23.85 9.77
N GLY A 191 4.40 -23.37 9.50
CA GLY A 191 4.00 -21.98 9.75
C GLY A 191 4.53 -20.98 8.72
N GLU A 192 5.01 -21.48 7.58
CA GLU A 192 5.43 -20.65 6.44
C GLU A 192 4.23 -20.19 5.60
N MET A 193 3.14 -20.97 5.65
CA MET A 193 1.88 -20.72 4.95
C MET A 193 0.67 -20.94 5.87
N SER A 194 -0.48 -20.54 5.36
CA SER A 194 -1.82 -20.66 5.92
C SER A 194 -2.70 -21.49 4.97
N VAL A 195 -3.83 -22.00 5.45
CA VAL A 195 -4.82 -22.66 4.58
C VAL A 195 -5.44 -21.66 3.62
N VAL A 196 -5.88 -20.51 4.14
CA VAL A 196 -6.43 -19.39 3.36
C VAL A 196 -5.48 -18.20 3.43
N GLY A 197 -5.23 -17.57 2.29
CA GLY A 197 -4.35 -16.41 2.18
C GLY A 197 -3.90 -16.12 0.76
N ASN A 198 -3.11 -15.05 0.62
CA ASN A 198 -2.61 -14.63 -0.69
C ASN A 198 -1.65 -15.66 -1.29
N ARG A 199 -1.62 -15.80 -2.62
CA ARG A 199 -0.76 -16.80 -3.23
C ARG A 199 0.71 -16.41 -3.06
N PRO A 200 1.62 -17.32 -2.64
CA PRO A 200 3.04 -16.99 -2.59
C PRO A 200 3.58 -16.80 -4.01
N ILE A 201 4.44 -15.80 -4.23
CA ILE A 201 4.98 -15.46 -5.55
C ILE A 201 6.52 -15.38 -5.51
N PRO A 202 7.20 -15.72 -6.61
CA PRO A 202 8.65 -15.65 -6.70
C PRO A 202 9.14 -14.21 -6.97
N ASP A 203 10.40 -13.94 -6.65
CA ASP A 203 11.03 -12.62 -6.78
C ASP A 203 10.93 -12.05 -8.20
N TYR A 204 11.10 -12.86 -9.24
CA TYR A 204 11.02 -12.39 -10.63
C TYR A 204 9.62 -11.84 -10.99
N VAL A 205 8.55 -12.37 -10.39
CA VAL A 205 7.18 -11.86 -10.59
C VAL A 205 7.03 -10.50 -9.92
N ILE A 206 7.54 -10.35 -8.69
CA ILE A 206 7.47 -9.07 -7.96
C ILE A 206 8.20 -7.97 -8.73
N ASN A 207 9.36 -8.29 -9.31
CA ASN A 207 10.10 -7.32 -10.10
C ASN A 207 9.41 -6.99 -11.43
N ALA A 208 8.77 -7.97 -12.09
CA ALA A 208 7.98 -7.71 -13.29
C ALA A 208 6.75 -6.82 -13.01
N LEU A 209 6.09 -7.03 -11.85
CA LEU A 209 5.00 -6.19 -11.37
C LEU A 209 5.47 -4.76 -11.07
N GLY A 210 6.70 -4.63 -10.58
CA GLY A 210 7.20 -3.42 -9.94
C GLY A 210 6.91 -3.51 -8.45
N PRO A 211 7.91 -3.35 -7.56
CA PRO A 211 7.71 -3.47 -6.12
C PRO A 211 7.04 -2.21 -5.54
N THR A 212 5.85 -1.87 -6.03
CA THR A 212 5.04 -0.76 -5.51
C THR A 212 4.48 -1.11 -4.13
N ALA A 213 3.99 -0.11 -3.41
CA ALA A 213 3.40 -0.30 -2.09
C ALA A 213 2.26 -1.34 -2.12
N GLU A 214 1.40 -1.30 -3.14
CA GLU A 214 0.26 -2.21 -3.33
C GLU A 214 0.72 -3.67 -3.53
N VAL A 215 1.78 -3.86 -4.32
CA VAL A 215 2.37 -5.17 -4.60
C VAL A 215 3.07 -5.73 -3.35
N ILE A 216 3.64 -4.87 -2.49
CA ILE A 216 4.30 -5.29 -1.25
C ILE A 216 3.27 -5.54 -0.13
N GLU A 217 2.20 -4.76 -0.05
CA GLU A 217 1.19 -4.84 1.02
C GLU A 217 0.45 -6.19 1.03
N ARG A 218 0.32 -6.86 -0.12
CA ARG A 218 -0.23 -8.24 -0.19
C ARG A 218 0.53 -9.25 0.70
N PHE A 219 1.72 -8.92 1.18
CA PHE A 219 2.53 -9.75 2.08
C PHE A 219 2.34 -9.42 3.56
N ALA A 220 1.49 -8.45 3.92
CA ALA A 220 1.15 -8.17 5.32
C ALA A 220 0.40 -9.36 5.98
N SER A 221 -0.39 -10.07 5.18
CA SER A 221 -1.10 -11.29 5.57
C SER A 221 -0.32 -12.57 5.23
N PRO A 222 -0.61 -13.70 5.92
CA PRO A 222 -0.07 -15.02 5.57
C PRO A 222 -0.49 -15.47 4.17
N GLN A 223 0.40 -16.20 3.50
CA GLN A 223 0.18 -16.72 2.17
C GLN A 223 -0.56 -18.05 2.28
N GLY A 224 -1.50 -18.28 1.36
CA GLY A 224 -2.47 -19.35 1.45
C GLY A 224 -2.26 -20.45 0.42
N LEU A 225 -2.72 -21.65 0.77
CA LEU A 225 -3.02 -22.71 -0.19
C LEU A 225 -4.17 -22.26 -1.11
N THR A 226 -5.29 -21.82 -0.51
CA THR A 226 -6.41 -21.17 -1.22
C THR A 226 -6.53 -19.68 -0.88
N GLY A 227 -7.28 -18.94 -1.68
CA GLY A 227 -7.46 -17.49 -1.62
C GLY A 227 -8.44 -17.03 -2.71
N TYR A 228 -8.69 -15.73 -2.81
CA TYR A 228 -9.63 -15.18 -3.80
C TYR A 228 -9.31 -15.58 -5.23
N VAL A 229 -8.04 -15.44 -5.63
CA VAL A 229 -7.58 -15.77 -6.99
C VAL A 229 -7.73 -17.26 -7.27
N GLN A 230 -7.45 -18.10 -6.27
CA GLN A 230 -7.55 -19.55 -6.41
C GLN A 230 -9.01 -20.02 -6.59
N CYS A 231 -9.97 -19.35 -5.95
CA CYS A 231 -11.38 -19.70 -6.12
C CYS A 231 -12.04 -19.09 -7.37
N ILE A 232 -11.59 -17.91 -7.82
CA ILE A 232 -12.09 -17.29 -9.06
C ILE A 232 -11.55 -18.04 -10.28
N GLY A 233 -10.25 -18.35 -10.26
CA GLY A 233 -9.53 -18.85 -11.41
C GLY A 233 -8.46 -17.85 -11.81
N ARG A 234 -7.21 -18.32 -11.88
CA ARG A 234 -6.04 -17.48 -12.22
C ARG A 234 -6.07 -16.92 -13.65
N ASP A 235 -6.86 -17.53 -14.52
CA ASP A 235 -7.00 -17.15 -15.93
C ASP A 235 -8.22 -16.21 -16.14
N ASP A 236 -9.02 -16.01 -15.07
CA ASP A 236 -10.27 -15.23 -15.06
C ASP A 236 -10.10 -13.88 -14.32
N VAL A 237 -8.87 -13.48 -14.02
CA VAL A 237 -8.52 -12.21 -13.36
C VAL A 237 -7.34 -11.53 -14.07
N THR A 238 -7.37 -10.21 -14.19
CA THR A 238 -6.19 -9.44 -14.64
C THR A 238 -5.12 -9.38 -13.54
N ASP A 239 -3.90 -8.97 -13.91
CA ASP A 239 -2.83 -8.74 -12.93
C ASP A 239 -3.29 -7.72 -11.87
N GLU A 240 -3.97 -6.65 -12.31
CA GLU A 240 -4.39 -5.57 -11.44
C GLU A 240 -5.51 -6.00 -10.49
N GLU A 241 -6.51 -6.71 -11.02
CA GLU A 241 -7.60 -7.29 -10.22
C GLU A 241 -7.06 -8.29 -9.19
N ARG A 242 -6.03 -9.04 -9.56
CA ARG A 242 -5.36 -9.96 -8.65
C ARG A 242 -4.66 -9.23 -7.51
N ILE A 243 -3.86 -8.20 -7.78
CA ILE A 243 -3.23 -7.43 -6.69
C ILE A 243 -4.30 -6.78 -5.83
N LEU A 244 -5.37 -6.25 -6.42
CA LEU A 244 -6.48 -5.65 -5.67
C LEU A 244 -7.13 -6.64 -4.70
N LEU A 245 -7.45 -7.86 -5.16
CA LEU A 245 -8.02 -8.90 -4.33
C LEU A 245 -7.09 -9.30 -3.19
N GLU A 246 -5.80 -9.47 -3.48
CA GLU A 246 -4.81 -9.88 -2.49
C GLU A 246 -4.48 -8.75 -1.49
N TYR A 247 -4.50 -7.50 -1.94
CA TYR A 247 -4.48 -6.31 -1.09
C TYR A 247 -5.70 -6.28 -0.16
N HIS A 248 -6.89 -6.46 -0.72
CA HIS A 248 -8.15 -6.49 0.04
C HIS A 248 -8.13 -7.58 1.13
N TYR A 249 -7.62 -8.77 0.82
CA TYR A 249 -7.48 -9.83 1.83
C TYR A 249 -6.59 -9.39 2.99
N SER A 250 -5.49 -8.69 2.70
CA SER A 250 -4.55 -8.20 3.73
C SER A 250 -5.18 -7.12 4.60
N ASP A 251 -5.95 -6.19 4.02
CA ASP A 251 -6.74 -5.21 4.78
C ASP A 251 -7.76 -5.89 5.70
N VAL A 252 -8.48 -6.91 5.22
CA VAL A 252 -9.44 -7.67 6.02
C VAL A 252 -8.74 -8.42 7.16
N TYR A 253 -7.54 -8.95 6.88
CA TYR A 253 -6.69 -9.63 7.85
C TYR A 253 -6.28 -8.71 9.00
N ASP A 254 -5.72 -7.55 8.69
CA ASP A 254 -5.23 -6.60 9.71
C ASP A 254 -6.35 -5.94 10.52
N ARG A 255 -7.53 -5.81 9.92
CA ARG A 255 -8.76 -5.38 10.62
C ARG A 255 -9.35 -6.46 11.55
N GLY A 256 -8.76 -7.66 11.59
CA GLY A 256 -9.18 -8.77 12.46
C GLY A 256 -10.51 -9.41 12.06
N ARG A 257 -10.96 -9.24 10.81
CA ARG A 257 -12.22 -9.80 10.29
C ARG A 257 -12.03 -11.08 9.46
N VAL A 258 -10.80 -11.60 9.44
CA VAL A 258 -10.38 -12.71 8.57
C VAL A 258 -11.20 -13.99 8.69
N PHE A 259 -11.70 -14.34 9.88
CA PHE A 259 -12.34 -15.65 10.08
C PHE A 259 -13.55 -15.88 9.16
N PHE A 260 -14.46 -14.90 9.08
CA PHE A 260 -15.63 -15.00 8.21
C PHE A 260 -15.24 -15.00 6.73
N GLU A 261 -14.20 -14.25 6.40
CA GLU A 261 -13.69 -14.17 5.05
C GLU A 261 -13.04 -15.48 4.61
N ASP A 262 -12.28 -16.12 5.50
CA ASP A 262 -11.68 -17.44 5.27
C ASP A 262 -12.76 -18.50 5.03
N VAL A 263 -13.82 -18.52 5.86
CA VAL A 263 -14.95 -19.43 5.66
C VAL A 263 -15.62 -19.19 4.30
N LYS A 264 -15.84 -17.93 3.93
CA LYS A 264 -16.39 -17.56 2.62
C LYS A 264 -15.50 -18.07 1.48
N ILE A 265 -14.18 -17.84 1.57
CA ILE A 265 -13.22 -18.30 0.56
C ILE A 265 -13.21 -19.83 0.47
N ILE A 266 -13.27 -20.56 1.59
CA ILE A 266 -13.33 -22.02 1.60
C ILE A 266 -14.59 -22.51 0.90
N ILE A 267 -15.75 -21.94 1.21
CA ILE A 267 -17.02 -22.30 0.55
C ILE A 267 -16.94 -22.02 -0.95
N CYS A 268 -16.41 -20.85 -1.35
CA CYS A 268 -16.19 -20.52 -2.75
C CYS A 268 -15.20 -21.46 -3.43
N THR A 269 -14.16 -21.92 -2.73
CA THR A 269 -13.17 -22.89 -3.26
C THR A 269 -13.84 -24.23 -3.54
N VAL A 270 -14.67 -24.72 -2.61
CA VAL A 270 -15.43 -25.96 -2.80
C VAL A 270 -16.45 -25.79 -3.93
N ALA A 271 -17.16 -24.67 -3.98
CA ALA A 271 -18.11 -24.37 -5.05
C ALA A 271 -17.45 -24.32 -6.44
N ALA A 272 -16.27 -23.70 -6.54
CA ALA A 272 -15.48 -23.65 -7.77
C ALA A 272 -15.03 -25.04 -8.22
N TYR A 273 -14.64 -25.90 -7.26
CA TYR A 273 -14.31 -27.31 -7.56
C TYR A 273 -15.50 -28.07 -8.17
N PHE A 274 -16.73 -27.80 -7.73
CA PHE A 274 -17.96 -28.36 -8.31
C PHE A 274 -18.47 -27.59 -9.54
N GLY A 275 -17.68 -26.68 -10.13
CA GLY A 275 -17.98 -26.01 -11.39
C GLY A 275 -18.82 -24.74 -11.28
N LYS A 276 -19.00 -24.15 -10.09
CA LYS A 276 -19.60 -22.81 -9.98
C LYS A 276 -18.59 -21.73 -10.37
N THR A 277 -19.01 -20.81 -11.24
CA THR A 277 -18.23 -19.63 -11.58
C THR A 277 -18.24 -18.63 -10.42
N ILE A 278 -17.06 -18.28 -9.94
CA ILE A 278 -16.86 -17.21 -8.95
C ILE A 278 -16.18 -16.05 -9.68
N THR A 279 -16.57 -14.81 -9.37
CA THR A 279 -16.03 -13.60 -10.02
C THR A 279 -15.50 -12.62 -8.98
N VAL A 280 -14.68 -11.65 -9.41
CA VAL A 280 -14.16 -10.58 -8.56
C VAL A 280 -15.28 -9.86 -7.79
N GLY A 281 -16.41 -9.61 -8.44
CA GLY A 281 -17.55 -8.92 -7.83
C GLY A 281 -18.22 -9.66 -6.67
N HIS A 282 -18.06 -10.99 -6.57
CA HIS A 282 -18.55 -11.75 -5.40
C HIS A 282 -17.85 -11.35 -4.10
N PHE A 283 -16.62 -10.83 -4.20
CA PHE A 283 -15.83 -10.38 -3.05
C PHE A 283 -15.84 -8.87 -2.91
N LEU A 284 -15.69 -8.14 -4.01
CA LEU A 284 -15.51 -6.68 -3.97
C LEU A 284 -16.78 -5.86 -4.26
N GLY A 285 -17.89 -6.49 -4.68
CA GLY A 285 -19.10 -5.81 -5.16
C GLY A 285 -19.12 -5.67 -6.69
N GLY A 286 -20.30 -5.47 -7.29
CA GLY A 286 -20.44 -5.40 -8.76
C GLY A 286 -19.82 -4.16 -9.41
N ASP A 287 -19.69 -3.09 -8.64
CA ASP A 287 -19.20 -1.75 -8.99
C ASP A 287 -17.73 -1.53 -8.60
N TYR A 288 -17.00 -2.59 -8.23
CA TYR A 288 -15.65 -2.50 -7.67
C TYR A 288 -14.65 -1.72 -8.52
N ARG A 289 -14.78 -1.72 -9.86
CA ARG A 289 -13.89 -0.94 -10.73
C ARG A 289 -14.05 0.57 -10.54
N LEU A 290 -15.26 1.04 -10.24
CA LEU A 290 -15.50 2.44 -9.90
C LEU A 290 -14.94 2.74 -8.50
N ARG A 291 -15.24 1.86 -7.55
CA ARG A 291 -14.80 2.00 -6.15
C ARG A 291 -13.28 2.01 -5.97
N TYR A 292 -12.56 1.23 -6.77
CA TYR A 292 -11.10 1.09 -6.72
C TYR A 292 -10.40 1.75 -7.92
N ARG A 293 -11.03 2.75 -8.56
CA ARG A 293 -10.48 3.42 -9.76
C ARG A 293 -9.07 3.97 -9.54
N THR A 294 -8.80 4.59 -8.40
CA THR A 294 -7.47 5.09 -8.03
C THR A 294 -6.44 4.01 -7.84
N PHE A 295 -6.83 2.87 -7.26
CA PHE A 295 -5.93 1.73 -7.13
C PHE A 295 -5.45 1.26 -8.51
N PHE A 296 -6.35 1.22 -9.50
CA PHE A 296 -5.99 0.90 -10.88
C PHE A 296 -5.13 1.99 -11.53
N ALA A 297 -5.43 3.27 -11.32
CA ALA A 297 -4.63 4.39 -11.82
C ALA A 297 -3.20 4.42 -11.24
N ASN A 298 -3.04 4.01 -9.98
CA ASN A 298 -1.73 3.96 -9.32
C ASN A 298 -0.87 2.77 -9.76
N MET A 299 -1.49 1.71 -10.31
CA MET A 299 -0.76 0.53 -10.81
C MET A 299 -0.35 0.62 -12.28
N THR A 300 -0.82 1.63 -13.03
CA THR A 300 -0.25 1.94 -14.34
C THR A 300 1.19 2.43 -14.16
N PRO A 301 2.18 1.76 -14.78
CA PRO A 301 3.59 2.05 -14.50
C PRO A 301 3.97 3.46 -14.95
N ALA A 302 4.56 4.23 -14.04
CA ALA A 302 5.46 5.30 -14.42
C ALA A 302 6.61 4.71 -15.26
N SER A 303 7.03 5.45 -16.28
CA SER A 303 8.10 5.11 -17.25
C SER A 303 9.27 4.30 -16.64
N PRO A 304 9.83 3.31 -17.36
CA PRO A 304 10.80 2.32 -16.85
C PRO A 304 12.15 2.87 -16.37
N ASN A 305 12.37 4.17 -16.46
CA ASN A 305 13.54 4.83 -15.89
C ASN A 305 13.11 5.39 -14.54
N GLY A 306 13.56 4.78 -13.45
CA GLY A 306 13.32 5.20 -12.05
C GLY A 306 13.91 6.56 -11.68
N ALA A 307 13.67 7.58 -12.51
CA ALA A 307 13.81 8.96 -12.13
C ALA A 307 12.72 9.29 -11.09
N PRO A 308 13.00 10.21 -10.14
CA PRO A 308 11.96 10.79 -9.31
C PRO A 308 10.78 11.18 -10.19
N THR A 309 9.56 10.94 -9.71
CA THR A 309 8.31 11.32 -10.39
C THR A 309 8.43 12.76 -10.87
N ARG A 310 8.82 12.94 -12.13
CA ARG A 310 8.92 14.28 -12.73
C ARG A 310 7.51 14.86 -12.67
N TRP A 311 7.34 16.08 -12.21
CA TRP A 311 6.03 16.72 -12.09
C TRP A 311 5.43 16.97 -13.49
N ALA A 312 4.10 16.88 -13.59
CA ALA A 312 3.33 17.09 -14.81
C ALA A 312 3.58 18.48 -15.39
N ARG A 313 3.47 18.59 -16.71
CA ARG A 313 3.64 19.87 -17.43
C ARG A 313 2.50 20.81 -17.01
N ASN A 314 2.83 21.89 -16.29
CA ASN A 314 1.86 22.92 -15.98
C ASN A 314 2.07 24.12 -16.92
N GLU A 315 1.12 24.38 -17.81
CA GLU A 315 1.16 25.48 -18.79
C GLU A 315 1.17 26.88 -18.13
N ARG A 316 0.80 26.99 -16.85
CA ARG A 316 0.82 28.24 -16.08
C ARG A 316 2.00 28.37 -15.10
N ALA A 317 2.80 27.32 -14.93
CA ALA A 317 4.12 27.39 -14.27
C ALA A 317 5.26 27.64 -15.27
N ALA A 318 4.94 28.05 -16.50
CA ALA A 318 5.93 28.40 -17.50
C ALA A 318 6.64 29.70 -17.08
N CYS A 319 7.98 29.68 -17.10
CA CYS A 319 8.76 30.88 -16.86
C CYS A 319 8.32 32.00 -17.82
N PRO A 320 7.95 33.19 -17.32
CA PRO A 320 7.44 34.29 -18.15
C PRO A 320 8.48 34.80 -19.17
N THR A 321 9.78 34.59 -18.90
CA THR A 321 10.88 34.96 -19.79
C THR A 321 11.16 33.90 -20.85
N CYS A 322 11.20 32.63 -20.44
CA CYS A 322 11.69 31.56 -21.28
C CYS A 322 10.59 30.92 -22.15
N VAL A 323 9.30 31.10 -21.81
CA VAL A 323 8.10 30.56 -22.50
C VAL A 323 8.28 29.10 -22.94
N THR A 324 9.05 28.33 -22.17
CA THR A 324 9.41 26.95 -22.50
C THR A 324 9.20 26.05 -21.30
N ASN A 325 8.49 24.96 -21.56
CA ASN A 325 7.96 23.93 -20.65
C ASN A 325 9.03 22.98 -20.11
N ASN A 326 10.12 23.48 -19.52
CA ASN A 326 11.20 22.62 -19.08
C ASN A 326 11.25 22.47 -17.56
N GLU A 327 10.92 21.25 -17.13
CA GLU A 327 11.60 20.52 -16.06
C GLU A 327 11.95 21.36 -14.82
N CYS A 328 10.93 21.89 -14.15
CA CYS A 328 11.10 22.33 -12.76
C CYS A 328 11.42 21.08 -11.92
N GLU A 329 12.71 20.77 -11.77
CA GLU A 329 13.20 19.76 -10.83
C GLU A 329 13.16 20.26 -9.38
N ASP A 330 12.88 21.54 -9.16
CA ASP A 330 12.88 22.10 -7.82
C ASP A 330 11.48 22.34 -7.27
N ARG A 331 11.21 21.61 -6.17
CA ARG A 331 10.13 21.82 -5.19
C ARG A 331 9.93 23.31 -4.91
N VAL A 332 8.67 23.77 -4.84
CA VAL A 332 8.30 25.18 -4.59
C VAL A 332 9.07 25.70 -3.38
N GLY A 333 9.73 26.84 -3.53
CA GLY A 333 10.43 27.52 -2.43
C GLY A 333 9.44 27.99 -1.37
N LEU A 334 9.88 28.06 -0.11
CA LEU A 334 9.07 28.54 1.03
C LEU A 334 8.59 29.99 0.86
N ASP A 335 9.14 30.74 -0.09
CA ASP A 335 8.74 32.11 -0.42
C ASP A 335 7.70 32.18 -1.56
N GLY A 336 7.17 31.05 -2.04
CA GLY A 336 6.24 30.99 -3.16
C GLY A 336 6.87 31.35 -4.52
N SER A 337 8.19 31.58 -4.56
CA SER A 337 8.90 31.94 -5.79
C SER A 337 9.52 30.70 -6.46
N LEU A 338 9.41 30.63 -7.78
CA LEU A 338 10.16 29.68 -8.59
C LEU A 338 11.34 30.37 -9.26
N ARG A 339 12.50 29.73 -9.24
CA ARG A 339 13.65 30.12 -10.06
C ARG A 339 13.71 29.22 -11.28
N CYS A 340 13.64 29.80 -12.47
CA CYS A 340 13.78 29.04 -13.71
C CYS A 340 15.21 28.48 -13.83
N PRO A 341 15.41 27.15 -13.94
CA PRO A 341 16.75 26.56 -14.06
C PRO A 341 17.43 26.91 -15.40
N ARG A 342 16.67 27.35 -16.39
CA ARG A 342 17.18 27.70 -17.73
C ARG A 342 17.68 29.13 -17.85
N CYS A 343 16.90 30.11 -17.39
CA CYS A 343 17.24 31.54 -17.50
C CYS A 343 17.52 32.24 -16.16
N GLY A 344 17.33 31.56 -15.03
CA GLY A 344 17.53 32.14 -13.70
C GLY A 344 16.45 33.13 -13.27
N THR A 345 15.44 33.41 -14.11
CA THR A 345 14.32 34.28 -13.75
C THR A 345 13.61 33.74 -12.53
N GLN A 346 13.50 34.58 -11.51
CA GLN A 346 12.65 34.34 -10.34
C GLN A 346 11.26 34.92 -10.62
N TYR A 347 10.21 34.12 -10.44
CA TYR A 347 8.82 34.55 -10.66
C TYR A 347 7.92 34.00 -9.57
N ASP A 348 6.94 34.80 -9.17
CA ASP A 348 6.07 34.54 -8.04
C ASP A 348 4.87 33.69 -8.48
N LEU A 349 4.59 32.61 -7.75
CA LEU A 349 3.42 31.76 -7.98
C LEU A 349 2.17 32.24 -7.23
N ARG A 350 2.31 33.21 -6.30
CA ARG A 350 1.21 33.69 -5.46
C ARG A 350 0.02 34.26 -6.24
N ASP A 351 0.22 34.66 -7.50
CA ASP A 351 -0.84 35.25 -8.32
C ASP A 351 -1.75 34.24 -9.04
N ALA A 352 -1.47 32.93 -8.97
CA ALA A 352 -2.27 31.89 -9.63
C ALA A 352 -2.43 30.62 -8.79
N ILE A 353 -3.51 29.85 -9.03
CA ILE A 353 -3.59 28.46 -8.54
C ILE A 353 -2.68 27.60 -9.41
N VAL A 354 -1.74 26.92 -8.77
CA VAL A 354 -0.73 26.10 -9.44
C VAL A 354 -1.09 24.64 -9.30
N ASP A 355 -1.33 23.96 -10.42
CA ASP A 355 -1.43 22.51 -10.49
C ASP A 355 -0.05 21.85 -10.30
N LEU A 356 0.12 21.11 -9.21
CA LEU A 356 1.35 20.40 -8.85
C LEU A 356 1.04 18.90 -8.71
N PHE A 357 0.92 18.21 -9.84
CA PHE A 357 0.72 16.76 -9.91
C PHE A 357 1.98 16.05 -10.47
N PRO A 358 2.26 14.79 -10.09
CA PRO A 358 3.27 13.96 -10.76
C PRO A 358 2.94 13.73 -12.25
N ARG A 359 3.94 13.49 -13.11
CA ARG A 359 3.73 13.11 -14.53
C ARG A 359 2.88 11.86 -14.62
N GLY A 360 1.79 11.95 -15.38
CA GLY A 360 0.86 10.85 -15.62
C GLY A 360 -0.28 10.76 -14.62
N LEU A 361 -0.33 11.65 -13.62
CA LEU A 361 -1.48 11.88 -12.75
C LEU A 361 -2.12 13.22 -13.12
N SER A 362 -3.43 13.24 -13.30
CA SER A 362 -4.24 14.45 -13.32
C SER A 362 -5.19 14.48 -12.12
N ALA A 363 -5.74 15.66 -11.83
CA ALA A 363 -6.79 15.75 -10.82
C ALA A 363 -7.99 14.84 -11.13
N ASP A 364 -8.32 14.67 -12.42
CA ASP A 364 -9.43 13.82 -12.91
C ASP A 364 -9.26 12.35 -12.53
N ASP A 365 -8.03 11.89 -12.24
CA ASP A 365 -7.74 10.52 -11.83
C ASP A 365 -8.16 10.25 -10.37
N THR A 366 -8.38 11.28 -9.56
CA THR A 366 -8.87 11.11 -8.18
C THR A 366 -10.36 10.72 -8.19
N PRO A 367 -10.82 9.80 -7.32
CA PRO A 367 -12.10 9.11 -7.47
C PRO A 367 -13.31 9.97 -7.08
N PHE A 368 -13.08 11.22 -6.67
CA PHE A 368 -14.11 12.14 -6.18
C PHE A 368 -13.96 13.56 -6.76
N VAL A 369 -13.07 13.78 -7.72
CA VAL A 369 -12.91 15.13 -8.31
C VAL A 369 -14.20 15.63 -8.95
N ASP A 370 -14.99 14.76 -9.59
CA ASP A 370 -16.31 15.14 -10.11
C ASP A 370 -17.27 15.62 -8.99
N TYR A 371 -17.27 14.95 -7.82
CA TYR A 371 -18.10 15.35 -6.67
C TYR A 371 -17.67 16.72 -6.12
N TYR A 372 -16.37 16.94 -5.94
CA TYR A 372 -15.84 18.19 -5.39
C TYR A 372 -15.78 19.36 -6.39
N GLU A 373 -15.70 19.11 -7.70
CA GLU A 373 -15.73 20.16 -8.72
C GLU A 373 -17.14 20.60 -9.11
N LYS A 374 -18.13 19.69 -9.16
CA LYS A 374 -19.47 19.99 -9.72
C LYS A 374 -20.57 20.19 -8.66
N ASP A 375 -20.64 19.29 -7.67
CA ASP A 375 -21.83 19.17 -6.82
C ASP A 375 -21.60 19.76 -5.41
N TYR A 376 -20.39 19.60 -4.85
CA TYR A 376 -20.12 19.89 -3.44
C TYR A 376 -20.31 21.36 -3.02
N LEU A 377 -19.74 22.31 -3.78
CA LEU A 377 -19.90 23.75 -3.50
C LEU A 377 -21.31 24.28 -3.81
N GLY A 378 -21.99 23.69 -4.81
CA GLY A 378 -23.35 24.06 -5.20
C GLY A 378 -24.40 23.59 -4.19
N GLU A 379 -24.20 22.40 -3.62
CA GLU A 379 -25.11 21.78 -2.65
C GLU A 379 -24.84 22.22 -1.20
N ASN A 380 -23.60 22.61 -0.84
CA ASN A 380 -23.22 22.91 0.55
C ASN A 380 -22.45 24.25 0.72
N PRO A 381 -22.90 25.38 0.13
CA PRO A 381 -22.13 26.63 0.07
C PRO A 381 -21.82 27.27 1.44
N GLN A 382 -22.59 26.95 2.49
CA GLN A 382 -22.44 27.52 3.83
C GLN A 382 -21.83 26.55 4.86
N MET A 383 -21.71 25.26 4.54
CA MET A 383 -21.28 24.24 5.50
C MET A 383 -19.85 24.50 6.03
N HIS A 384 -18.95 24.98 5.17
CA HIS A 384 -17.59 25.36 5.60
C HIS A 384 -17.54 26.56 6.54
N LEU A 385 -18.51 27.47 6.46
CA LEU A 385 -18.57 28.66 7.31
C LEU A 385 -19.23 28.33 8.66
N GLU A 386 -20.33 27.58 8.64
CA GLU A 386 -21.07 27.20 9.84
C GLU A 386 -20.31 26.18 10.71
N ASP A 387 -19.54 25.28 10.09
CA ASP A 387 -18.82 24.24 10.82
C ASP A 387 -17.50 24.73 11.43
N THR A 388 -16.94 25.83 10.94
CA THR A 388 -15.62 26.29 11.39
C THR A 388 -15.62 26.62 12.88
N GLU A 389 -16.64 27.30 13.40
CA GLU A 389 -16.69 27.73 14.80
C GLU A 389 -16.65 26.58 15.82
N TRP A 390 -17.28 25.44 15.52
CA TRP A 390 -17.19 24.30 16.42
C TRP A 390 -15.89 23.51 16.22
N LYS A 391 -15.35 23.43 14.99
CA LYS A 391 -14.04 22.82 14.73
C LYS A 391 -12.93 23.58 15.45
N VAL A 392 -12.92 24.91 15.35
CA VAL A 392 -11.99 25.81 16.06
C VAL A 392 -12.03 25.56 17.57
N ARG A 393 -13.23 25.52 18.19
CA ARG A 393 -13.36 25.24 19.63
C ARG A 393 -12.82 23.88 20.06
N GLU A 394 -12.86 22.88 19.18
CA GLU A 394 -12.33 21.54 19.47
C GLU A 394 -10.83 21.42 19.22
N LEU A 395 -10.31 22.16 18.25
CA LEU A 395 -8.95 22.01 17.73
C LEU A 395 -7.95 22.98 18.36
N LEU A 396 -8.34 24.23 18.63
CA LEU A 396 -7.46 25.22 19.25
C LEU A 396 -6.84 24.73 20.58
N PRO A 397 -7.56 24.03 21.47
CA PRO A 397 -6.98 23.56 22.72
C PRO A 397 -5.84 22.54 22.54
N LEU A 398 -5.77 21.87 21.38
CA LEU A 398 -4.73 20.88 21.06
C LEU A 398 -3.50 21.52 20.41
N LEU A 399 -3.54 22.79 20.03
CA LEU A 399 -2.42 23.43 19.34
C LEU A 399 -1.22 23.59 20.27
N PRO A 400 0.01 23.44 19.72
CA PRO A 400 1.22 23.70 20.50
C PRO A 400 1.23 25.16 20.97
N LYS A 401 1.75 25.40 22.18
CA LYS A 401 1.90 26.76 22.71
C LYS A 401 2.95 27.52 21.91
N ALA A 402 2.69 28.80 21.65
CA ALA A 402 3.62 29.67 20.94
C ALA A 402 4.96 29.78 21.70
N ASN A 403 6.06 29.38 21.05
CA ASN A 403 7.41 29.41 21.60
C ASN A 403 8.24 30.61 21.08
N GLY A 404 7.59 31.71 20.69
CA GLY A 404 8.25 32.95 20.23
C GLY A 404 8.71 32.95 18.77
N HIS A 405 8.45 31.89 18.00
CA HIS A 405 8.60 31.83 16.54
C HIS A 405 7.22 31.69 15.88
N SER A 406 7.06 32.31 14.71
CA SER A 406 5.84 32.25 13.88
C SER A 406 5.87 30.94 13.07
N PRO A 407 5.00 29.95 13.35
CA PRO A 407 5.08 28.65 12.69
C PRO A 407 4.60 28.70 11.24
N ALA A 408 5.25 27.95 10.35
CA ALA A 408 4.75 27.71 8.99
C ALA A 408 3.63 26.64 9.04
N VAL A 409 2.44 26.99 8.54
CA VAL A 409 1.24 26.15 8.64
C VAL A 409 0.75 25.69 7.26
N LEU A 410 0.58 24.38 7.09
CA LEU A 410 -0.01 23.77 5.91
C LEU A 410 -1.42 23.23 6.22
N ASP A 411 -2.43 23.58 5.44
CA ASP A 411 -3.77 22.97 5.52
C ASP A 411 -4.05 22.12 4.27
N ILE A 412 -4.17 20.80 4.47
CA ILE A 412 -4.45 19.85 3.39
C ILE A 412 -5.94 19.57 3.35
N GLY A 413 -6.57 19.84 2.21
CA GLY A 413 -8.02 19.85 2.04
C GLY A 413 -8.63 21.08 2.68
N CYS A 414 -8.09 22.26 2.37
CA CYS A 414 -8.38 23.52 3.06
C CYS A 414 -9.84 23.97 2.96
N GLY A 415 -10.62 23.42 2.02
CA GLY A 415 -12.00 23.85 1.80
C GLY A 415 -12.04 25.36 1.50
N ALA A 416 -12.93 26.09 2.17
CA ALA A 416 -13.05 27.54 2.02
C ALA A 416 -11.91 28.36 2.67
N GLY A 417 -10.91 27.73 3.29
CA GLY A 417 -9.76 28.39 3.93
C GLY A 417 -10.04 29.02 5.31
N GLU A 418 -11.29 29.04 5.77
CA GLU A 418 -11.68 29.70 7.03
C GLU A 418 -10.98 29.11 8.26
N LEU A 419 -10.86 27.78 8.32
CA LEU A 419 -10.21 27.12 9.46
C LEU A 419 -8.71 27.46 9.53
N LEU A 420 -8.02 27.47 8.38
CA LEU A 420 -6.62 27.88 8.28
C LEU A 420 -6.43 29.34 8.75
N ALA A 421 -7.32 30.25 8.35
CA ALA A 421 -7.27 31.64 8.79
C ALA A 421 -7.37 31.76 10.32
N ARG A 422 -8.36 31.09 10.93
CA ARG A 422 -8.60 31.12 12.38
C ARG A 422 -7.48 30.46 13.19
N VAL A 423 -6.89 29.40 12.68
CA VAL A 423 -5.70 28.77 13.30
C VAL A 423 -4.48 29.67 13.14
N GLY A 424 -4.30 30.31 11.99
CA GLY A 424 -3.26 31.30 11.74
C GLY A 424 -3.31 32.48 12.71
N GLU A 425 -4.50 33.04 12.93
CA GLU A 425 -4.75 34.08 13.94
C GLU A 425 -4.36 33.61 15.34
N ALA A 426 -4.77 32.40 15.74
CA ALA A 426 -4.49 31.85 17.06
C ALA A 426 -3.00 31.55 17.29
N LEU A 427 -2.27 31.21 16.23
CA LEU A 427 -0.82 30.97 16.25
C LEU A 427 0.00 32.23 15.97
N ASN A 428 -0.65 33.34 15.61
CA ASN A 428 -0.02 34.60 15.18
C ASN A 428 1.01 34.38 14.06
N THR A 429 0.57 33.73 12.97
CA THR A 429 1.39 33.47 11.79
C THR A 429 0.72 33.89 10.50
N ASP A 430 1.51 34.55 9.65
CA ASP A 430 1.14 34.91 8.28
C ASP A 430 1.61 33.84 7.27
N ASP A 431 2.50 32.92 7.67
CA ASP A 431 3.03 31.85 6.82
C ASP A 431 2.03 30.67 6.77
N ARG A 432 1.07 30.81 5.87
CA ARG A 432 -0.06 29.89 5.70
C ARG A 432 -0.14 29.41 4.27
N THR A 433 -0.11 28.09 4.12
CA THR A 433 -0.27 27.41 2.84
C THR A 433 -1.53 26.56 2.86
N ALA A 434 -2.43 26.82 1.92
CA ALA A 434 -3.67 26.08 1.68
C ALA A 434 -3.51 25.18 0.46
N VAL A 435 -3.85 23.90 0.60
CA VAL A 435 -3.84 22.97 -0.53
C VAL A 435 -5.12 22.16 -0.64
N ASP A 436 -5.56 21.91 -1.86
CA ASP A 436 -6.75 21.10 -2.15
C ASP A 436 -6.59 20.42 -3.52
N CYS A 437 -7.33 19.33 -3.77
CA CYS A 437 -7.37 18.71 -5.09
C CYS A 437 -8.38 19.39 -6.04
N SER A 438 -9.37 20.10 -5.48
CA SER A 438 -10.40 20.80 -6.24
C SER A 438 -10.01 22.24 -6.56
N ARG A 439 -10.07 22.57 -7.85
CA ARG A 439 -9.76 23.92 -8.32
C ARG A 439 -10.82 24.93 -7.87
N SER A 440 -12.11 24.58 -7.98
CA SER A 440 -13.21 25.47 -7.63
C SER A 440 -13.19 25.84 -6.14
N ILE A 441 -12.79 24.90 -5.28
CA ILE A 441 -12.60 25.14 -3.84
C ILE A 441 -11.45 26.13 -3.59
N LEU A 442 -10.30 25.94 -4.24
CA LEU A 442 -9.16 26.87 -4.10
C LEU A 442 -9.47 28.26 -4.65
N GLU A 443 -10.21 28.36 -5.76
CA GLU A 443 -10.67 29.64 -6.29
C GLU A 443 -11.57 30.34 -5.27
N PHE A 444 -12.48 29.60 -4.63
CA PHE A 444 -13.34 30.13 -3.57
C PHE A 444 -12.55 30.56 -2.32
N ALA A 445 -11.62 29.74 -1.83
CA ALA A 445 -10.78 30.05 -0.68
C ALA A 445 -9.96 31.33 -0.89
N ARG A 446 -9.32 31.45 -2.07
CA ARG A 446 -8.51 32.61 -2.45
C ARG A 446 -9.29 33.92 -2.47
N THR A 447 -10.58 33.90 -2.85
CA THR A 447 -11.41 35.13 -2.81
C THR A 447 -11.62 35.69 -1.41
N ARG A 448 -11.46 34.85 -0.37
CA ARG A 448 -11.65 35.23 1.03
C ARG A 448 -10.34 35.46 1.76
N HIS A 449 -9.35 34.62 1.49
CA HIS A 449 -8.09 34.53 2.20
C HIS A 449 -6.92 34.68 1.23
N ALA A 450 -6.85 35.80 0.50
CA ALA A 450 -5.83 36.07 -0.51
C ALA A 450 -4.40 36.18 0.07
N ASP A 451 -4.30 36.27 1.38
CA ASP A 451 -3.11 36.38 2.21
C ASP A 451 -2.47 35.02 2.57
N ALA A 452 -3.03 33.90 2.09
CA ALA A 452 -2.42 32.58 2.15
C ALA A 452 -1.99 32.10 0.75
N ASP A 453 -0.98 31.23 0.70
CA ASP A 453 -0.55 30.58 -0.54
C ASP A 453 -1.49 29.44 -0.91
N HIS A 454 -1.88 29.30 -2.19
CA HIS A 454 -2.86 28.32 -2.65
C HIS A 454 -2.29 27.39 -3.73
N TYR A 455 -2.20 26.09 -3.45
CA TYR A 455 -1.70 25.11 -4.40
C TYR A 455 -2.70 23.98 -4.64
N ARG A 456 -2.86 23.58 -5.91
CA ARG A 456 -3.65 22.41 -6.26
C ARG A 456 -2.75 21.18 -6.29
N VAL A 457 -2.95 20.27 -5.34
CA VAL A 457 -2.06 19.13 -5.12
C VAL A 457 -2.84 17.85 -4.82
N ASP A 458 -2.19 16.70 -5.02
CA ASP A 458 -2.61 15.44 -4.44
C ASP A 458 -1.96 15.28 -3.06
N ALA A 459 -2.76 15.06 -2.02
CA ALA A 459 -2.28 14.87 -0.65
C ALA A 459 -1.32 13.66 -0.51
N ALA A 460 -1.38 12.69 -1.43
CA ALA A 460 -0.47 11.55 -1.48
C ALA A 460 0.89 11.86 -2.17
N HIS A 461 1.05 13.08 -2.68
CA HIS A 461 2.23 13.56 -3.42
C HIS A 461 2.46 15.07 -3.16
N LEU A 462 3.06 15.41 -2.02
CA LEU A 462 3.24 16.80 -1.63
C LEU A 462 4.50 17.41 -2.28
N PRO A 463 4.40 18.52 -3.03
CA PRO A 463 5.51 19.14 -3.76
C PRO A 463 6.49 19.95 -2.90
N PHE A 464 6.44 19.75 -1.58
CA PHE A 464 7.21 20.53 -0.61
C PHE A 464 8.48 19.80 -0.16
N ARG A 465 9.45 20.55 0.37
CA ARG A 465 10.70 19.99 0.89
C ARG A 465 10.43 19.31 2.24
N THR A 466 11.35 18.43 2.63
CA THR A 466 11.31 17.80 3.94
C THR A 466 11.44 18.87 5.02
N GLY A 467 10.55 18.86 6.02
CA GLY A 467 10.53 19.85 7.11
C GLY A 467 10.20 21.28 6.68
N SER A 468 9.43 21.45 5.60
CA SER A 468 8.93 22.75 5.15
C SER A 468 7.95 23.41 6.12
N PHE A 469 7.24 22.63 6.95
CA PHE A 469 6.19 23.14 7.82
C PHE A 469 6.40 22.73 9.28
N ASP A 470 6.00 23.60 10.20
CA ASP A 470 5.99 23.29 11.63
C ASP A 470 4.72 22.53 12.02
N LEU A 471 3.61 22.87 11.37
CA LEU A 471 2.30 22.28 11.60
C LEU A 471 1.57 22.00 10.28
N THR A 472 1.06 20.78 10.14
CA THR A 472 0.10 20.44 9.08
C THR A 472 -1.25 20.09 9.69
N MET A 473 -2.31 20.65 9.10
CA MET A 473 -3.69 20.35 9.41
C MET A 473 -4.24 19.35 8.39
N LEU A 474 -4.95 18.34 8.90
CA LEU A 474 -5.63 17.32 8.10
C LEU A 474 -7.01 17.06 8.73
N ILE A 475 -7.99 17.87 8.36
CA ILE A 475 -9.28 17.98 9.06
C ILE A 475 -10.42 17.51 8.15
N ASP A 476 -11.01 16.35 8.47
CA ASP A 476 -12.03 15.67 7.65
C ASP A 476 -11.57 15.36 6.22
N VAL A 477 -10.33 14.91 6.06
CA VAL A 477 -9.73 14.66 4.74
C VAL A 477 -9.30 13.21 4.59
N ILE A 478 -8.73 12.62 5.64
CA ILE A 478 -8.07 11.31 5.59
C ILE A 478 -9.04 10.17 5.27
N GLU A 479 -10.31 10.28 5.67
CA GLU A 479 -11.40 9.34 5.37
C GLU A 479 -11.78 9.31 3.88
N HIS A 480 -11.46 10.37 3.13
CA HIS A 480 -11.69 10.46 1.69
C HIS A 480 -10.51 9.94 0.86
N GLN A 481 -9.37 9.67 1.52
CA GLN A 481 -8.16 9.25 0.83
C GLN A 481 -8.18 7.75 0.55
N ALA A 482 -7.95 7.36 -0.70
CA ALA A 482 -7.82 5.95 -1.08
C ALA A 482 -6.60 5.27 -0.44
N HIS A 483 -5.53 6.05 -0.18
CA HIS A 483 -4.27 5.59 0.38
C HIS A 483 -3.85 6.47 1.57
N PRO A 484 -4.55 6.39 2.72
CA PRO A 484 -4.31 7.26 3.86
C PRO A 484 -2.88 7.12 4.41
N ASP A 485 -2.29 5.93 4.36
CA ASP A 485 -0.91 5.68 4.78
C ASP A 485 0.12 6.47 3.96
N ARG A 486 -0.13 6.65 2.66
CA ARG A 486 0.77 7.41 1.79
C ARG A 486 0.69 8.91 2.10
N VAL A 487 -0.52 9.43 2.29
CA VAL A 487 -0.76 10.82 2.71
C VAL A 487 -0.04 11.10 4.04
N LEU A 488 -0.20 10.22 5.03
CA LEU A 488 0.47 10.39 6.31
C LEU A 488 2.00 10.37 6.19
N ARG A 489 2.58 9.49 5.36
CA ARG A 489 4.04 9.48 5.14
C ARG A 489 4.55 10.76 4.49
N GLU A 490 3.80 11.31 3.53
CA GLU A 490 4.14 12.60 2.91
C GLU A 490 4.06 13.74 3.93
N ILE A 491 3.03 13.75 4.78
CA ILE A 491 2.92 14.74 5.87
C ILE A 491 4.07 14.60 6.86
N ALA A 492 4.40 13.38 7.28
CA ALA A 492 5.49 13.11 8.22
C ALA A 492 6.84 13.58 7.66
N ARG A 493 7.01 13.57 6.33
CA ARG A 493 8.18 14.09 5.62
C ARG A 493 8.21 15.62 5.63
N VAL A 494 7.12 16.29 5.27
CA VAL A 494 7.12 17.74 5.07
C VAL A 494 6.91 18.55 6.35
N SER A 495 6.41 17.91 7.42
CA SER A 495 5.95 18.62 8.62
C SER A 495 6.44 18.00 9.93
N GLN A 496 6.70 18.86 10.92
CA GLN A 496 7.06 18.44 12.27
C GLN A 496 5.84 17.96 13.08
N HIS A 497 4.72 18.67 12.99
CA HIS A 497 3.50 18.34 13.71
C HIS A 497 2.33 18.11 12.76
N LEU A 498 1.44 17.20 13.15
CA LEU A 498 0.18 16.94 12.46
C LEU A 498 -0.98 17.14 13.43
N LEU A 499 -1.85 18.10 13.12
CA LEU A 499 -3.18 18.22 13.72
C LEU A 499 -4.18 17.49 12.83
N ILE A 500 -4.66 16.34 13.27
CA ILE A 500 -5.59 15.50 12.53
C ILE A 500 -6.96 15.48 13.20
N ARG A 501 -8.01 15.55 12.38
CA ARG A 501 -9.38 15.27 12.79
C ARG A 501 -10.06 14.36 11.78
N THR A 502 -10.72 13.31 12.26
CA THR A 502 -11.46 12.38 11.41
C THR A 502 -12.68 11.80 12.14
N PRO A 503 -13.81 11.58 11.46
CA PRO A 503 -14.98 10.91 12.00
C PRO A 503 -14.71 9.41 12.25
N LEU A 504 -15.29 8.89 13.32
CA LEU A 504 -15.16 7.50 13.76
C LEU A 504 -16.42 6.70 13.43
N GLU A 505 -16.60 6.45 12.13
CA GLU A 505 -17.79 5.82 11.56
C GLU A 505 -17.86 4.30 11.75
N ASN A 506 -16.78 3.67 12.21
CA ASN A 506 -16.75 2.24 12.55
C ASN A 506 -16.93 2.00 14.06
N CYS A 507 -17.59 2.93 14.76
CA CYS A 507 -17.94 2.76 16.17
C CYS A 507 -19.07 1.73 16.35
N GLY A 508 -19.22 1.20 17.58
CA GLY A 508 -20.21 0.17 17.88
C GLY A 508 -21.65 0.59 17.53
N TYR A 509 -21.95 1.88 17.62
CA TYR A 509 -23.21 2.49 17.22
C TYR A 509 -23.53 2.32 15.72
N GLU A 510 -22.59 2.63 14.83
CA GLU A 510 -22.81 2.49 13.39
C GLU A 510 -22.84 1.03 12.92
N ARG A 511 -22.16 0.13 13.65
CA ARG A 511 -22.25 -1.32 13.40
C ARG A 511 -23.66 -1.87 13.61
N LEU A 512 -24.46 -1.27 14.52
CA LEU A 512 -25.85 -1.64 14.76
C LEU A 512 -26.81 -1.16 13.64
N ARG A 513 -26.42 -0.19 12.81
CA ARG A 513 -27.26 0.39 11.71
C ARG A 513 -27.03 -0.22 10.32
N ARG A 514 -26.53 -1.47 10.27
CA ARG A 514 -25.99 -2.16 9.08
C ARG A 514 -26.75 -1.98 7.74
N LYS A 515 -28.08 -1.84 7.72
CA LYS A 515 -28.90 -1.67 6.49
C LYS A 515 -29.01 -0.24 5.92
N ARG A 516 -28.82 0.83 6.73
CA ARG A 516 -28.79 2.23 6.23
C ARG A 516 -27.37 2.75 5.98
N ARG A 517 -26.40 1.87 6.22
CA ARG A 517 -24.97 2.17 6.24
C ARG A 517 -24.44 2.40 4.83
N ASP A 518 -24.87 1.60 3.86
CA ASP A 518 -24.30 1.64 2.51
C ASP A 518 -24.79 2.89 1.72
N LEU A 519 -26.04 3.33 1.96
CA LEU A 519 -26.60 4.58 1.37
C LEU A 519 -25.96 5.87 1.90
N PHE A 520 -25.65 5.97 3.20
CA PHE A 520 -24.98 7.16 3.77
C PHE A 520 -23.49 7.23 3.40
N ARG A 521 -22.87 6.05 3.21
CA ARG A 521 -21.46 5.93 2.80
C ARG A 521 -21.22 6.39 1.37
N GLU A 522 -22.17 6.13 0.49
CA GLU A 522 -22.13 6.61 -0.90
C GLU A 522 -22.40 8.13 -1.00
N SER A 523 -23.18 8.71 -0.08
CA SER A 523 -23.56 10.13 -0.15
C SER A 523 -22.52 11.12 0.39
N CYS A 524 -21.56 10.69 1.22
CA CYS A 524 -20.57 11.58 1.86
C CYS A 524 -19.14 11.41 1.31
N GLY A 525 -18.89 10.46 0.39
CA GLY A 525 -17.57 10.28 -0.24
C GLY A 525 -16.46 9.70 0.64
N HIS A 526 -16.77 9.10 1.80
CA HIS A 526 -15.76 8.45 2.65
C HIS A 526 -15.35 7.08 2.10
N VAL A 527 -14.08 6.94 1.75
CA VAL A 527 -13.49 5.70 1.21
C VAL A 527 -13.02 4.78 2.32
N VAL A 528 -12.54 5.36 3.42
CA VAL A 528 -11.94 4.66 4.56
C VAL A 528 -12.72 5.00 5.82
N HIS A 529 -13.12 3.98 6.57
CA HIS A 529 -13.89 4.15 7.80
C HIS A 529 -13.08 3.75 9.02
N PHE A 530 -13.01 4.66 9.97
CA PHE A 530 -12.16 4.48 11.13
C PHE A 530 -12.94 4.13 12.40
N ASP A 531 -12.31 3.31 13.23
CA ASP A 531 -12.53 3.31 14.67
C ASP A 531 -11.30 3.89 15.38
N LEU A 532 -11.46 4.23 16.67
CA LEU A 532 -10.38 4.87 17.44
C LEU A 532 -9.07 4.05 17.41
N ALA A 533 -9.18 2.72 17.44
CA ALA A 533 -8.01 1.86 17.43
C ALA A 533 -7.35 1.81 16.04
N SER A 534 -8.12 1.88 14.95
CA SER A 534 -7.55 1.94 13.61
C SER A 534 -6.85 3.26 13.33
N VAL A 535 -7.40 4.42 13.71
CA VAL A 535 -6.74 5.72 13.46
C VAL A 535 -5.41 5.81 14.20
N ARG A 536 -5.39 5.46 15.49
CA ARG A 536 -4.16 5.49 16.28
C ARG A 536 -3.08 4.59 15.70
N ARG A 537 -3.45 3.35 15.33
CA ARG A 537 -2.52 2.43 14.67
C ARG A 537 -1.98 3.00 13.37
N MET A 538 -2.83 3.63 12.57
CA MET A 538 -2.46 4.23 11.28
C MET A 538 -1.51 5.41 11.47
N LEU A 539 -1.73 6.27 12.47
CA LEU A 539 -0.81 7.35 12.80
C LEU A 539 0.56 6.80 13.24
N GLU A 540 0.56 5.87 14.20
CA GLU A 540 1.78 5.23 14.69
C GLU A 540 2.54 4.47 13.59
N SER A 541 1.82 3.78 12.70
CA SER A 541 2.44 3.01 11.60
C SER A 541 3.12 3.88 10.55
N ASN A 542 2.71 5.15 10.45
CA ASN A 542 3.19 6.08 9.44
C ASN A 542 4.07 7.19 10.03
N GLY A 543 4.71 6.93 11.18
CA GLY A 543 5.76 7.80 11.71
C GLY A 543 5.24 8.97 12.55
N PHE A 544 4.09 8.82 13.20
CA PHE A 544 3.57 9.82 14.13
C PHE A 544 3.49 9.30 15.56
N GLN A 545 3.90 10.14 16.51
CA GLN A 545 3.64 9.96 17.93
C GLN A 545 2.52 10.89 18.37
N VAL A 546 1.43 10.34 18.90
CA VAL A 546 0.32 11.14 19.45
C VAL A 546 0.78 11.83 20.74
N ARG A 547 0.72 13.18 20.78
CA ARG A 547 1.07 14.00 21.93
C ARG A 547 -0.16 14.33 22.77
N GLU A 548 -1.19 14.83 22.10
CA GLU A 548 -2.48 15.15 22.70
C GLU A 548 -3.59 14.60 21.84
N GLU A 549 -4.67 14.16 22.48
CA GLU A 549 -5.84 13.63 21.78
C GLU A 549 -7.13 13.99 22.50
N SER A 550 -8.17 14.18 21.71
CA SER A 550 -9.53 14.39 22.19
C SER A 550 -10.47 13.49 21.39
N VAL A 551 -11.35 12.80 22.12
CA VAL A 551 -12.36 11.91 21.53
C VAL A 551 -13.73 12.48 21.83
N ARG A 552 -14.45 12.90 20.79
CA ARG A 552 -15.80 13.41 20.96
C ARG A 552 -16.78 12.24 21.04
N HIS A 553 -17.52 12.18 22.14
CA HIS A 553 -18.61 11.23 22.32
C HIS A 553 -19.95 11.89 22.02
N ILE A 554 -20.93 11.08 21.60
CA ILE A 554 -22.30 11.58 21.49
C ILE A 554 -22.81 11.91 22.89
N ASP A 555 -23.23 13.16 23.10
CA ASP A 555 -23.74 13.63 24.38
C ASP A 555 -25.24 13.93 24.35
N TRP A 556 -25.78 14.34 25.50
CA TRP A 556 -27.20 14.68 25.61
C TRP A 556 -27.59 15.87 24.74
N SER A 557 -26.68 16.83 24.53
CA SER A 557 -26.97 18.01 23.71
C SER A 557 -27.22 17.61 22.25
N HIS A 558 -26.46 16.64 21.74
CA HIS A 558 -26.69 16.07 20.41
C HIS A 558 -28.06 15.38 20.33
N TRP A 559 -28.39 14.50 21.28
CA TRP A 559 -29.69 13.81 21.28
C TRP A 559 -30.86 14.77 21.42
N ARG A 560 -30.73 15.78 22.28
CA ARG A 560 -31.73 16.84 22.45
C ARG A 560 -31.97 17.55 21.13
N ARG A 561 -30.91 17.92 20.40
CA ARG A 561 -31.02 18.56 19.08
C ARG A 561 -31.79 17.70 18.09
N VAL A 562 -31.45 16.41 17.96
CA VAL A 562 -32.13 15.46 17.06
C VAL A 562 -33.60 15.26 17.45
N LEU A 563 -33.92 15.30 18.75
CA LEU A 563 -35.30 15.17 19.24
C LEU A 563 -36.13 16.44 19.00
N THR A 564 -35.50 17.62 19.01
CA THR A 564 -36.16 18.91 18.80
C THR A 564 -36.16 19.38 17.34
N ASP A 565 -35.37 18.75 16.47
CA ASP A 565 -35.26 19.13 15.06
C ASP A 565 -36.55 18.75 14.29
N GLY A 566 -37.21 19.78 13.77
CA GLY A 566 -38.44 19.70 12.97
C GLY A 566 -38.33 18.81 11.74
N ASN A 567 -37.13 18.68 11.17
CA ASN A 567 -36.86 17.97 9.93
C ASN A 567 -36.58 16.47 10.12
N VAL A 568 -36.44 16.00 11.38
CA VAL A 568 -36.19 14.58 11.67
C VAL A 568 -37.51 13.80 11.71
N PRO A 569 -37.72 12.80 10.85
CA PRO A 569 -38.96 12.03 10.82
C PRO A 569 -39.20 11.25 12.12
N GLY A 570 -40.48 10.99 12.45
CA GLY A 570 -40.89 10.46 13.77
C GLY A 570 -40.18 9.16 14.21
N HIS A 571 -39.90 8.25 13.27
CA HIS A 571 -39.12 7.04 13.55
C HIS A 571 -37.66 7.34 13.95
N GLY A 572 -37.07 8.41 13.39
CA GLY A 572 -35.76 8.93 13.76
C GLY A 572 -35.73 9.49 15.18
N ARG A 573 -36.78 10.21 15.59
CA ARG A 573 -36.93 10.73 16.96
C ARG A 573 -37.10 9.62 17.99
N LEU A 574 -37.93 8.61 17.71
CA LEU A 574 -38.08 7.42 18.58
C LEU A 574 -36.75 6.68 18.77
N THR A 575 -36.00 6.53 17.68
CA THR A 575 -34.69 5.89 17.71
C THR A 575 -33.68 6.72 18.52
N ALA A 576 -33.68 8.05 18.34
CA ALA A 576 -32.85 8.97 19.12
C ALA A 576 -33.18 8.92 20.62
N LEU A 577 -34.46 8.87 20.98
CA LEU A 577 -34.93 8.79 22.37
C LEU A 577 -34.45 7.49 23.03
N ALA A 578 -34.66 6.33 22.38
CA ALA A 578 -34.21 5.03 22.89
C ALA A 578 -32.70 5.00 23.14
N ARG A 579 -31.91 5.68 22.30
CA ARG A 579 -30.44 5.76 22.40
C ARG A 579 -29.97 6.76 23.45
N ALA A 580 -30.72 7.84 23.64
CA ALA A 580 -30.49 8.77 24.72
C ALA A 580 -30.74 8.08 26.09
N ILE A 581 -31.71 7.16 26.17
CA ILE A 581 -31.93 6.31 27.35
C ILE A 581 -30.75 5.36 27.59
N LEU A 582 -30.15 4.78 26.54
CA LEU A 582 -28.96 3.92 26.67
C LEU A 582 -27.76 4.63 27.34
N ARG A 583 -27.69 5.97 27.27
CA ARG A 583 -26.67 6.77 28.00
C ARG A 583 -26.78 6.61 29.51
N PHE A 584 -28.00 6.48 30.02
CA PHE A 584 -28.27 6.33 31.44
C PHE A 584 -28.33 4.86 31.86
N ALA A 585 -28.68 3.96 30.95
CA ALA A 585 -28.78 2.52 31.22
C ALA A 585 -27.43 1.78 31.15
N LEU A 586 -26.47 2.26 30.34
CA LEU A 586 -25.17 1.61 30.18
C LEU A 586 -24.10 2.25 31.09
N PRO A 587 -23.15 1.46 31.63
CA PRO A 587 -21.95 1.99 32.26
C PRO A 587 -21.22 2.97 31.33
N LYS A 588 -20.72 4.09 31.87
CA LYS A 588 -20.04 5.15 31.11
C LYS A 588 -18.92 4.61 30.20
N SER A 589 -18.19 3.59 30.64
CA SER A 589 -17.10 2.96 29.87
C SER A 589 -17.59 2.25 28.60
N ILE A 590 -18.74 1.58 28.67
CA ILE A 590 -19.37 0.90 27.53
C ILE A 590 -19.99 1.93 26.59
N TYR A 591 -20.71 2.91 27.15
CA TYR A 591 -21.33 3.96 26.35
C TYR A 591 -20.29 4.75 25.54
N ARG A 592 -19.16 5.14 26.17
CA ARG A 592 -18.06 5.83 25.50
C ARG A 592 -17.40 5.01 24.40
N ARG A 593 -17.43 3.68 24.45
CA ARG A 593 -16.92 2.83 23.35
C ARG A 593 -17.91 2.68 22.21
N LEU A 594 -19.21 2.73 22.51
CA LEU A 594 -20.26 2.53 21.51
C LEU A 594 -20.59 3.82 20.75
N PHE A 595 -20.61 4.97 21.42
CA PHE A 595 -21.09 6.24 20.89
C PHE A 595 -19.96 7.27 20.79
N VAL A 596 -19.09 7.09 19.80
CA VAL A 596 -17.99 8.00 19.45
C VAL A 596 -18.30 8.66 18.11
N MET A 597 -18.02 9.96 17.99
CA MET A 597 -18.20 10.72 16.75
C MET A 597 -16.89 11.03 16.07
N ASN A 598 -15.98 11.72 16.76
CA ASN A 598 -14.79 12.31 16.15
C ASN A 598 -13.56 11.95 16.97
N TYR A 599 -12.45 11.79 16.26
CA TYR A 599 -11.13 11.71 16.83
C TYR A 599 -10.31 12.92 16.39
N ASN A 600 -9.76 13.64 17.37
CA ASN A 600 -8.88 14.77 17.16
C ASN A 600 -7.55 14.45 17.83
N ALA A 601 -6.42 14.73 17.18
CA ALA A 601 -5.11 14.52 17.77
C ALA A 601 -4.07 15.51 17.25
N LEU A 602 -3.22 15.98 18.15
CA LEU A 602 -1.94 16.58 17.81
C LEU A 602 -0.88 15.48 17.87
N CYS A 603 -0.16 15.31 16.77
CA CYS A 603 0.88 14.31 16.61
C CYS A 603 2.21 14.98 16.26
N GLU A 604 3.31 14.34 16.63
CA GLU A 604 4.66 14.74 16.25
C GLU A 604 5.26 13.70 15.29
N SER A 605 5.90 14.18 14.22
CA SER A 605 6.57 13.34 13.23
C SER A 605 7.87 12.79 13.79
N THR A 606 7.99 11.47 13.84
CA THR A 606 9.24 10.78 14.22
C THR A 606 10.28 10.84 13.10
N VAL A 607 9.87 11.16 11.86
CA VAL A 607 10.75 11.21 10.68
C VAL A 607 11.48 12.55 10.62
N CYS A 608 10.76 13.65 10.83
CA CYS A 608 11.34 14.98 10.79
C CYS A 608 12.20 15.29 12.04
N GLY A 609 11.80 14.77 13.21
CA GLY A 609 12.55 14.95 14.48
C GLY A 609 13.95 14.31 14.50
N GLU A 610 14.16 13.21 13.79
CA GLU A 610 15.48 12.58 13.64
C GLU A 610 16.41 13.39 12.71
N ALA A 611 15.86 14.06 11.69
CA ALA A 611 16.63 14.92 10.80
C ALA A 611 17.11 16.21 11.51
N ALA A 612 16.27 16.80 12.36
CA ALA A 612 16.62 17.98 13.15
C ALA A 612 17.69 17.70 14.22
N SER A 613 17.67 16.51 14.85
CA SER A 613 18.62 16.13 15.91
C SER A 613 19.96 15.61 15.40
N SER A 614 20.03 15.14 14.15
CA SER A 614 21.26 14.55 13.58
C SER A 614 22.15 15.53 12.80
N GLY A 615 21.70 16.76 12.56
CA GLY A 615 22.46 17.78 11.80
C GLY A 615 22.85 17.34 10.37
N LYS A 616 22.32 16.20 9.91
CA LYS A 616 22.56 15.67 8.58
C LYS A 616 21.40 16.09 7.70
N ALA A 617 21.66 17.05 6.84
CA ALA A 617 20.88 17.22 5.62
C ALA A 617 20.77 15.84 4.96
N VAL A 618 19.55 15.30 4.87
CA VAL A 618 19.28 14.12 4.08
C VAL A 618 19.55 14.54 2.63
N VAL A 619 20.69 14.09 2.11
CA VAL A 619 21.09 14.31 0.73
C VAL A 619 20.16 13.46 -0.16
N GLU A 620 19.38 14.19 -0.96
CA GLU A 620 18.68 13.87 -2.23
C GLU A 620 17.67 12.72 -2.27
#